data_AF-A0A9Q9XTZ1-F1
#
_entry.id   AF-A0A9Q9XTZ1-F1
#
_cell.length_a   1.000
_cell.length_b   1.000
_cell.length_c   1.000
_cell.angle_alpha   90.00
_cell.angle_beta   90.00
_cell.angle_gamma   90.00
#
_symmetry.space_group_name_H-M   'P 1'
#
loop_
_entity.id
_entity.type
_entity.pdbx_description
1 polymer ?
#
loop_
_entity_poly.entity_id
_entity_poly.type
_entity_poly.pdbx_seq_one_letter_code
_entity_poly.pdbx_strand_id
1 'polypeptide(L)'
;MKLLYLLALETTSLFEKVNNNGHLTFTEPLPDYIPLLNSGRDIIAPLWTQLDNRRGGTISCREDRSSAVLALVTAAIDRYFPNITFVATSAFVATWDSVPYQNGEGEVTFQVVLVSNTHRSFILINYGDIAETEQMWQAGYSTLDSVHSFTIPVTSAPELSSSSNINVNGRRSFHVDGSPNLPTNFLASGAGDRVNPPAEDGSSDVIFLQQPFRYFGRTYNQIFVNNNGYLTFTEPLSAYNPTLDSARDIVAPLWTRLDNRRGGTVSYREDTSNAVLAQVTAAVNQYFPNIPFAATSAFVATWDSVAYHNGGGVVTFQVVLAYNVHRSFILIYYGDVAETGQPWQAGYNTVDSASSFTIRAARVPELLSSSNINVNACWSFHVDGSPNLPSNFLPFGNGEIVTPRLENGSSEVIKLQQPFKFFGRTHNQTFVNNNGHLTFTEPLPDYIPLLNSGRDIIAPLWTQLDNRRGGTISCREDRRSAVLALVTAAIDRYFPNITFVATSAFVASWDSVPYQNGEGEVTFQVVLVSNTHRSFILINYGDIAETEQMWQVSGDRSF
;
A
#
# COMPACT_ATOMS: atom_id res chain seq x y z
N MET A 1 -11.76 -6.88 21.39
CA MET A 1 -11.37 -7.31 22.76
C MET A 1 -12.51 -7.91 23.60
N LYS A 2 -13.77 -7.42 23.51
CA LYS A 2 -14.92 -8.02 24.26
C LYS A 2 -15.43 -9.36 23.72
N LEU A 3 -15.38 -9.60 22.40
CA LEU A 3 -15.81 -10.89 21.81
C LEU A 3 -14.90 -12.06 22.25
N LEU A 4 -13.58 -11.81 22.35
CA LEU A 4 -12.58 -12.74 22.88
C LEU A 4 -12.84 -13.11 24.35
N TYR A 5 -13.41 -12.18 25.13
CA TYR A 5 -13.76 -12.41 26.53
C TYR A 5 -15.04 -13.24 26.69
N LEU A 6 -15.96 -13.17 25.72
CA LEU A 6 -17.23 -13.91 25.74
C LEU A 6 -17.08 -15.39 25.31
N LEU A 7 -16.12 -15.71 24.43
CA LEU A 7 -15.81 -17.11 24.10
C LEU A 7 -14.99 -17.83 25.19
N ALA A 8 -14.40 -17.08 26.14
CA ALA A 8 -13.61 -17.62 27.24
C ALA A 8 -14.41 -17.79 28.56
N LEU A 9 -15.63 -17.26 28.67
CA LEU A 9 -16.46 -17.36 29.87
C LEU A 9 -17.63 -18.34 29.64
N GLU A 10 -17.48 -19.51 30.26
CA GLU A 10 -18.50 -20.54 30.54
C GLU A 10 -19.49 -20.83 29.40
N THR A 11 -19.17 -21.89 28.64
CA THR A 11 -19.97 -22.41 27.52
C THR A 11 -21.39 -22.79 27.92
N THR A 12 -21.65 -23.06 29.20
CA THR A 12 -22.98 -23.21 29.80
C THR A 12 -23.89 -22.00 29.54
N SER A 13 -23.34 -20.79 29.44
CA SER A 13 -24.11 -19.55 29.23
C SER A 13 -24.56 -19.35 27.77
N LEU A 14 -23.91 -19.98 26.79
CA LEU A 14 -24.26 -19.83 25.37
C LEU A 14 -25.43 -20.74 24.96
N PHE A 15 -25.62 -21.89 25.62
CA PHE A 15 -26.75 -22.78 25.37
C PHE A 15 -28.10 -22.09 25.59
N GLU A 16 -28.22 -21.25 26.63
CA GLU A 16 -29.44 -20.48 26.94
C GLU A 16 -29.66 -19.27 26.01
N LYS A 17 -28.67 -18.95 25.18
CA LYS A 17 -28.68 -17.75 24.31
C LYS A 17 -28.90 -18.08 22.83
N VAL A 18 -29.03 -19.36 22.48
CA VAL A 18 -29.54 -19.80 21.16
C VAL A 18 -31.05 -19.65 21.15
N ASN A 19 -31.56 -18.77 20.29
CA ASN A 19 -32.98 -18.47 20.24
C ASN A 19 -33.72 -19.35 19.23
N ASN A 20 -34.97 -19.69 19.55
CA ASN A 20 -35.81 -20.46 18.64
C ASN A 20 -36.10 -19.73 17.31
N ASN A 21 -36.06 -18.39 17.32
CA ASN A 21 -36.31 -17.50 16.17
C ASN A 21 -35.06 -17.27 15.29
N GLY A 22 -34.01 -18.08 15.42
CA GLY A 22 -32.91 -18.11 14.45
C GLY A 22 -31.79 -17.10 14.66
N HIS A 23 -31.60 -16.64 15.89
CA HIS A 23 -30.49 -15.78 16.30
C HIS A 23 -29.81 -16.28 17.58
N LEU A 24 -28.63 -15.74 17.86
CA LEU A 24 -27.92 -15.95 19.11
C LEU A 24 -27.33 -14.64 19.65
N THR A 25 -27.40 -14.49 20.97
CA THR A 25 -26.88 -13.34 21.70
C THR A 25 -25.75 -13.75 22.64
N PHE A 26 -24.99 -12.79 23.16
CA PHE A 26 -23.85 -13.08 24.04
C PHE A 26 -24.05 -12.66 25.50
N THR A 27 -24.92 -11.69 25.77
CA THR A 27 -25.13 -11.16 27.12
C THR A 27 -26.34 -11.80 27.79
N GLU A 28 -27.54 -11.59 27.23
CA GLU A 28 -28.81 -12.07 27.77
C GLU A 28 -29.68 -12.66 26.64
N PRO A 29 -30.53 -13.65 26.95
CA PRO A 29 -31.51 -14.15 25.99
C PRO A 29 -32.44 -13.04 25.51
N LEU A 30 -32.74 -13.01 24.21
CA LEU A 30 -33.64 -12.06 23.60
C LEU A 30 -34.86 -12.80 23.06
N PRO A 31 -36.04 -12.77 23.72
CA PRO A 31 -37.22 -13.51 23.29
C PRO A 31 -37.94 -12.89 22.08
N ASP A 32 -37.44 -11.76 21.57
CA ASP A 32 -38.06 -11.02 20.47
C ASP A 32 -38.03 -11.82 19.16
N TYR A 33 -39.14 -11.72 18.43
CA TYR A 33 -39.31 -12.32 17.12
C TYR A 33 -39.30 -11.28 15.99
N ILE A 34 -39.39 -10.00 16.33
CA ILE A 34 -39.29 -8.89 15.36
C ILE A 34 -37.81 -8.61 15.16
N PRO A 35 -37.26 -8.83 13.94
CA PRO A 35 -35.84 -8.70 13.72
C PRO A 35 -35.37 -7.24 13.85
N LEU A 36 -34.33 -7.03 14.66
CA LEU A 36 -33.67 -5.74 14.84
C LEU A 36 -32.18 -5.95 15.10
N LEU A 37 -31.38 -6.06 14.03
CA LEU A 37 -29.92 -6.23 14.14
C LEU A 37 -29.26 -5.09 14.94
N ASN A 38 -29.64 -3.83 14.70
CA ASN A 38 -29.08 -2.67 15.40
C ASN A 38 -29.78 -2.40 16.76
N SER A 39 -30.00 -3.44 17.58
CA SER A 39 -30.70 -3.33 18.86
C SER A 39 -29.81 -2.85 20.02
N GLY A 40 -28.56 -2.45 19.74
CA GLY A 40 -27.57 -2.20 20.78
C GLY A 40 -27.22 -3.45 21.59
N ARG A 41 -27.09 -4.61 20.92
CA ARG A 41 -26.70 -5.91 21.50
C ARG A 41 -25.72 -6.61 20.58
N ASP A 42 -24.82 -7.41 21.16
CA ASP A 42 -24.03 -8.37 20.39
C ASP A 42 -24.94 -9.53 19.95
N ILE A 43 -25.21 -9.61 18.66
CA ILE A 43 -26.14 -10.57 18.06
C ILE A 43 -25.58 -11.12 16.76
N ILE A 44 -25.77 -12.43 16.55
CA ILE A 44 -25.56 -13.08 15.26
C ILE A 44 -26.88 -13.73 14.87
N ALA A 45 -27.39 -13.37 13.71
CA ALA A 45 -28.67 -13.82 13.18
C ALA A 45 -28.45 -14.43 11.80
N PRO A 46 -28.16 -15.74 11.70
CA PRO A 46 -28.16 -16.41 10.40
C PRO A 46 -29.48 -16.21 9.65
N LEU A 47 -30.60 -16.29 10.36
CA LEU A 47 -31.92 -15.93 9.88
C LEU A 47 -32.83 -15.63 11.07
N TRP A 48 -32.97 -14.36 11.45
CA TRP A 48 -33.88 -13.97 12.51
C TRP A 48 -35.29 -13.74 11.95
N THR A 49 -36.24 -14.59 12.34
CA THR A 49 -37.66 -14.51 11.97
C THR A 49 -38.52 -15.37 12.91
N GLN A 50 -39.84 -15.33 12.78
CA GLN A 50 -40.75 -16.15 13.57
C GLN A 50 -40.68 -17.64 13.16
N LEU A 51 -40.05 -18.46 13.98
CA LEU A 51 -39.93 -19.92 13.79
C LEU A 51 -40.69 -20.68 14.87
N ASP A 52 -41.27 -21.83 14.53
CA ASP A 52 -42.05 -22.65 15.46
C ASP A 52 -41.62 -24.12 15.44
N ASN A 53 -40.62 -24.44 16.25
CA ASN A 53 -40.11 -25.81 16.41
C ASN A 53 -41.09 -26.77 17.13
N ARG A 54 -42.25 -26.30 17.60
CA ARG A 54 -43.31 -27.20 18.12
C ARG A 54 -44.08 -27.87 16.99
N ARG A 55 -44.00 -27.32 15.76
CA ARG A 55 -44.68 -27.82 14.56
C ARG A 55 -43.82 -28.80 13.75
N GLY A 56 -42.53 -28.89 14.03
CA GLY A 56 -41.58 -29.72 13.31
C GLY A 56 -40.14 -29.22 13.47
N GLY A 57 -39.19 -29.96 12.91
CA GLY A 57 -37.76 -29.61 12.95
C GLY A 57 -37.10 -29.77 14.31
N THR A 58 -35.80 -29.46 14.37
CA THR A 58 -35.01 -29.49 15.60
C THR A 58 -34.10 -28.29 15.69
N ILE A 59 -34.01 -27.72 16.89
CA ILE A 59 -33.02 -26.70 17.22
C ILE A 59 -32.05 -27.32 18.21
N SER A 60 -30.79 -27.39 17.84
CA SER A 60 -29.75 -28.01 18.67
C SER A 60 -28.53 -27.10 18.74
N CYS A 61 -27.85 -27.14 19.87
CA CYS A 61 -26.53 -26.56 19.98
C CYS A 61 -25.59 -27.48 20.75
N ARG A 62 -24.30 -27.42 20.41
CA ARG A 62 -23.25 -28.18 21.06
C ARG A 62 -21.93 -27.44 21.01
N GLU A 63 -21.11 -27.67 22.01
CA GLU A 63 -19.68 -27.42 21.92
C GLU A 63 -19.00 -28.69 21.41
N ASP A 64 -18.16 -28.58 20.39
CA ASP A 64 -17.51 -29.70 19.72
C ASP A 64 -16.00 -29.46 19.68
N ARG A 65 -15.29 -30.23 20.51
CA ARG A 65 -13.82 -30.23 20.59
C ARG A 65 -13.22 -31.50 19.96
N SER A 66 -14.00 -32.23 19.17
CA SER A 66 -13.50 -33.44 18.51
C SER A 66 -12.46 -33.08 17.46
N SER A 67 -11.41 -33.91 17.33
CA SER A 67 -10.35 -33.67 16.35
C SER A 67 -10.86 -33.62 14.92
N ALA A 68 -11.92 -34.38 14.61
CA ALA A 68 -12.57 -34.37 13.29
C ALA A 68 -13.21 -33.00 12.99
N VAL A 69 -14.02 -32.46 13.90
CA VAL A 69 -14.68 -31.16 13.69
C VAL A 69 -13.66 -30.03 13.71
N LEU A 70 -12.71 -30.04 14.65
CA LEU A 70 -11.66 -29.03 14.72
C LEU A 70 -10.80 -29.01 13.44
N ALA A 71 -10.47 -30.17 12.88
CA ALA A 71 -9.75 -30.25 11.59
C ALA A 71 -10.59 -29.71 10.42
N LEU A 72 -11.88 -30.03 10.38
CA LEU A 72 -12.78 -29.54 9.33
C LEU A 72 -12.93 -28.02 9.34
N VAL A 73 -13.16 -27.42 10.51
CA VAL A 73 -13.29 -25.96 10.62
C VAL A 73 -11.96 -25.26 10.43
N THR A 74 -10.84 -25.86 10.85
CA THR A 74 -9.50 -25.33 10.57
C THR A 74 -9.25 -25.28 9.05
N ALA A 75 -9.47 -26.38 8.34
CA ALA A 75 -9.31 -26.42 6.89
C ALA A 75 -10.26 -25.46 6.14
N ALA A 76 -11.46 -25.22 6.68
CA ALA A 76 -12.37 -24.22 6.14
C ALA A 76 -11.81 -22.80 6.30
N ILE A 77 -11.30 -22.45 7.49
CA ILE A 77 -10.69 -21.14 7.73
C ILE A 77 -9.43 -20.95 6.88
N ASP A 78 -8.53 -21.94 6.80
CA ASP A 78 -7.33 -21.87 5.96
C ASP A 78 -7.67 -21.62 4.49
N ARG A 79 -8.77 -22.22 4.02
CA ARG A 79 -9.26 -22.02 2.64
C ARG A 79 -9.84 -20.62 2.44
N TYR A 80 -10.58 -20.09 3.40
CA TYR A 80 -11.30 -18.82 3.27
C TYR A 80 -10.41 -17.61 3.60
N PHE A 81 -9.40 -17.79 4.45
CA PHE A 81 -8.47 -16.76 4.90
C PHE A 81 -7.02 -17.26 4.82
N PRO A 82 -6.46 -17.41 3.62
CA PRO A 82 -5.15 -18.06 3.40
C PRO A 82 -3.96 -17.31 4.03
N ASN A 83 -4.15 -16.05 4.42
CA ASN A 83 -3.12 -15.23 5.08
C ASN A 83 -3.16 -15.31 6.61
N ILE A 84 -4.10 -16.07 7.19
CA ILE A 84 -4.21 -16.27 8.63
C ILE A 84 -3.69 -17.67 8.97
N THR A 85 -2.70 -17.73 9.87
CA THR A 85 -2.37 -19.00 10.51
C THR A 85 -3.38 -19.28 11.62
N PHE A 86 -4.18 -20.33 11.44
CA PHE A 86 -5.22 -20.70 12.39
C PHE A 86 -5.23 -22.19 12.66
N VAL A 87 -5.45 -22.57 13.92
CA VAL A 87 -5.75 -23.94 14.33
C VAL A 87 -6.86 -23.83 15.37
N ALA A 88 -8.01 -24.42 15.09
CA ALA A 88 -9.16 -24.36 15.98
C ALA A 88 -8.90 -25.17 17.25
N THR A 89 -9.20 -24.58 18.41
CA THR A 89 -9.21 -25.29 19.70
C THR A 89 -10.62 -25.42 20.28
N SER A 90 -11.58 -24.68 19.74
CA SER A 90 -12.99 -24.75 20.10
C SER A 90 -13.89 -24.50 18.89
N ALA A 91 -15.02 -25.19 18.85
CA ALA A 91 -16.13 -24.91 17.95
C ALA A 91 -17.45 -25.01 18.72
N PHE A 92 -18.30 -23.99 18.63
CA PHE A 92 -19.70 -24.05 19.06
C PHE A 92 -20.58 -24.09 17.83
N VAL A 93 -21.49 -25.06 17.76
CA VAL A 93 -22.37 -25.28 16.62
C VAL A 93 -23.81 -25.12 17.09
N ALA A 94 -24.56 -24.23 16.47
CA ALA A 94 -26.01 -24.12 16.62
C ALA A 94 -26.68 -24.39 15.28
N THR A 95 -27.66 -25.29 15.26
CA THR A 95 -28.32 -25.80 14.04
C THR A 95 -29.83 -25.70 14.22
N TRP A 96 -30.48 -25.10 13.23
CA TRP A 96 -31.92 -25.15 13.00
C TRP A 96 -32.12 -26.07 11.80
N ASP A 97 -32.67 -27.25 12.02
CA ASP A 97 -32.84 -28.30 11.02
C ASP A 97 -34.33 -28.50 10.73
N SER A 98 -34.74 -28.23 9.48
CA SER A 98 -36.15 -28.29 9.02
C SER A 98 -37.14 -27.60 9.97
N VAL A 99 -36.81 -26.41 10.48
CA VAL A 99 -37.66 -25.69 11.43
C VAL A 99 -38.76 -24.92 10.68
N PRO A 100 -40.06 -25.15 10.95
CA PRO A 100 -41.14 -24.45 10.25
C PRO A 100 -41.25 -22.97 10.61
N TYR A 101 -41.68 -22.16 9.65
CA TYR A 101 -42.16 -20.80 9.92
C TYR A 101 -43.44 -20.82 10.77
N GLN A 102 -43.64 -19.79 11.60
CA GLN A 102 -44.83 -19.69 12.43
C GLN A 102 -46.12 -19.66 11.60
N ASN A 103 -46.12 -18.98 10.45
CA ASN A 103 -47.26 -18.93 9.54
C ASN A 103 -47.47 -20.23 8.72
N GLY A 104 -46.50 -21.15 8.70
CA GLY A 104 -46.59 -22.41 7.98
C GLY A 104 -46.23 -22.36 6.49
N GLU A 105 -45.58 -21.29 6.02
CA GLU A 105 -45.16 -21.12 4.60
C GLU A 105 -44.04 -22.07 4.14
N GLY A 106 -43.43 -22.80 5.07
CA GLY A 106 -42.35 -23.73 4.78
C GLY A 106 -41.49 -23.99 6.00
N GLU A 107 -40.32 -24.58 5.76
CA GLU A 107 -39.30 -24.86 6.76
C GLU A 107 -37.93 -24.35 6.32
N VAL A 108 -37.04 -24.17 7.29
CA VAL A 108 -35.70 -23.65 7.08
C VAL A 108 -34.65 -24.53 7.74
N THR A 109 -33.52 -24.69 7.04
CA THR A 109 -32.34 -25.36 7.55
C THR A 109 -31.13 -24.44 7.47
N PHE A 110 -30.53 -24.14 8.60
CA PHE A 110 -29.29 -23.37 8.67
C PHE A 110 -28.50 -23.66 9.94
N GLN A 111 -27.22 -23.33 9.90
CA GLN A 111 -26.29 -23.56 10.97
C GLN A 111 -25.36 -22.36 11.12
N VAL A 112 -25.03 -22.05 12.36
CA VAL A 112 -23.92 -21.15 12.70
C VAL A 112 -22.88 -21.90 13.51
N VAL A 113 -21.61 -21.68 13.16
CA VAL A 113 -20.46 -22.23 13.86
C VAL A 113 -19.59 -21.09 14.33
N LEU A 114 -19.41 -20.96 15.65
CA LEU A 114 -18.43 -20.07 16.25
C LEU A 114 -17.15 -20.87 16.46
N VAL A 115 -16.08 -20.51 15.77
CA VAL A 115 -14.81 -21.25 15.78
C VAL A 115 -13.73 -20.36 16.36
N SER A 116 -12.94 -20.86 17.30
CA SER A 116 -11.92 -20.03 17.94
C SER A 116 -10.68 -20.79 18.39
N ASN A 117 -9.63 -20.01 18.64
CA ASN A 117 -8.49 -20.39 19.46
C ASN A 117 -8.15 -19.28 20.46
N THR A 118 -6.98 -19.32 21.09
CA THR A 118 -6.53 -18.32 22.07
C THR A 118 -6.39 -16.90 21.51
N HIS A 119 -6.37 -16.73 20.19
CA HIS A 119 -6.05 -15.46 19.52
C HIS A 119 -7.04 -15.05 18.45
N ARG A 120 -7.81 -15.98 17.90
CA ARG A 120 -8.64 -15.79 16.71
C ARG A 120 -10.04 -16.36 16.90
N SER A 121 -11.03 -15.74 16.28
CA SER A 121 -12.44 -16.13 16.33
C SER A 121 -13.13 -15.83 15.01
N PHE A 122 -13.92 -16.79 14.55
CA PHE A 122 -14.64 -16.75 13.28
C PHE A 122 -16.10 -17.15 13.47
N ILE A 123 -16.97 -16.59 12.63
CA ILE A 123 -18.35 -17.04 12.44
C ILE A 123 -18.43 -17.73 11.08
N LEU A 124 -18.86 -18.99 11.04
CA LEU A 124 -19.29 -19.66 9.82
C LEU A 124 -20.81 -19.75 9.82
N ILE A 125 -21.46 -19.36 8.73
CA ILE A 125 -22.89 -19.56 8.51
C ILE A 125 -23.05 -20.48 7.32
N ASN A 126 -23.78 -21.57 7.52
CA ASN A 126 -24.13 -22.54 6.48
C ASN A 126 -25.66 -22.56 6.32
N TYR A 127 -26.14 -22.21 5.15
CA TYR A 127 -27.54 -22.33 4.75
C TYR A 127 -27.74 -23.64 4.00
N GLY A 128 -28.74 -24.41 4.42
CA GLY A 128 -29.33 -25.50 3.65
C GLY A 128 -30.50 -24.97 2.84
N ASP A 129 -31.61 -25.70 2.82
CA ASP A 129 -32.84 -25.25 2.19
C ASP A 129 -33.52 -24.17 3.05
N ILE A 130 -33.77 -23.01 2.44
CA ILE A 130 -34.52 -21.90 3.05
C ILE A 130 -35.76 -21.67 2.18
N ALA A 131 -36.94 -21.97 2.72
CA ALA A 131 -38.21 -21.73 2.03
C ALA A 131 -38.51 -20.23 1.85
N GLU A 132 -39.35 -19.91 0.87
CA GLU A 132 -39.87 -18.54 0.67
C GLU A 132 -40.73 -18.14 1.89
N THR A 133 -40.71 -16.86 2.25
CA THR A 133 -41.61 -16.36 3.28
C THR A 133 -41.97 -14.89 3.08
N GLU A 134 -43.19 -14.53 3.47
CA GLU A 134 -43.65 -13.14 3.58
C GLU A 134 -43.42 -12.55 4.99
N GLN A 135 -42.95 -13.36 5.95
CA GLN A 135 -42.63 -12.87 7.30
C GLN A 135 -41.48 -11.87 7.24
N MET A 136 -41.47 -10.91 8.17
CA MET A 136 -40.29 -10.08 8.37
C MET A 136 -39.11 -10.95 8.80
N TRP A 137 -37.97 -10.77 8.16
CA TRP A 137 -36.74 -11.47 8.47
C TRP A 137 -35.53 -10.54 8.32
N GLN A 138 -34.45 -10.85 9.05
CA GLN A 138 -33.14 -10.26 8.83
C GLN A 138 -32.06 -11.33 8.96
N ALA A 139 -30.95 -11.17 8.24
CA ALA A 139 -29.80 -12.06 8.32
C ALA A 139 -28.51 -11.23 8.39
N GLY A 140 -27.61 -11.56 9.31
CA GLY A 140 -26.42 -10.76 9.58
C GLY A 140 -25.87 -10.88 11.00
N TYR A 141 -25.12 -9.87 11.43
CA TYR A 141 -24.68 -9.70 12.82
C TYR A 141 -24.58 -8.22 13.16
N SER A 142 -24.57 -7.89 14.45
CA SER A 142 -24.27 -6.55 14.96
C SER A 142 -23.59 -6.63 16.31
N THR A 143 -22.72 -5.68 16.58
CA THR A 143 -22.16 -5.43 17.92
C THR A 143 -23.02 -4.46 18.73
N LEU A 144 -22.79 -4.46 20.04
CA LEU A 144 -23.41 -3.56 21.02
C LEU A 144 -23.39 -2.08 20.60
N ASP A 145 -22.27 -1.63 20.04
CA ASP A 145 -22.05 -0.26 19.58
C ASP A 145 -22.47 -0.04 18.11
N SER A 146 -22.90 -1.10 17.42
CA SER A 146 -23.24 -1.14 16.00
C SER A 146 -22.09 -0.71 15.06
N VAL A 147 -20.86 -0.62 15.57
CA VAL A 147 -19.65 -0.29 14.80
C VAL A 147 -19.31 -1.43 13.86
N HIS A 148 -19.39 -2.66 14.36
CA HIS A 148 -19.21 -3.87 13.58
C HIS A 148 -20.58 -4.53 13.39
N SER A 149 -21.25 -4.15 12.31
CA SER A 149 -22.52 -4.77 11.89
C SER A 149 -22.44 -5.16 10.43
N PHE A 150 -23.22 -6.15 10.03
CA PHE A 150 -23.35 -6.56 8.65
C PHE A 150 -24.76 -7.12 8.44
N THR A 151 -25.42 -6.68 7.38
CA THR A 151 -26.69 -7.26 6.93
C THR A 151 -26.44 -7.95 5.59
N ILE A 152 -26.86 -9.21 5.47
CA ILE A 152 -26.68 -9.99 4.25
C ILE A 152 -27.54 -9.38 3.13
N PRO A 153 -26.94 -8.90 2.03
CA PRO A 153 -27.65 -8.13 1.02
C PRO A 153 -28.31 -9.07 -0.01
N VAL A 154 -29.41 -9.71 0.38
CA VAL A 154 -30.24 -10.54 -0.52
C VAL A 154 -31.67 -10.00 -0.54
N THR A 155 -32.40 -10.26 -1.63
CA THR A 155 -33.73 -9.68 -1.84
C THR A 155 -34.87 -10.58 -1.35
N SER A 156 -34.59 -11.87 -1.18
CA SER A 156 -35.53 -12.89 -0.67
C SER A 156 -34.83 -13.86 0.29
N ALA A 157 -35.58 -14.53 1.16
CA ALA A 157 -35.00 -15.50 2.10
C ALA A 157 -34.30 -16.68 1.40
N PRO A 158 -34.84 -17.28 0.31
CA PRO A 158 -34.18 -18.40 -0.36
C PRO A 158 -32.83 -18.07 -0.96
N GLU A 159 -32.60 -16.81 -1.34
CA GLU A 159 -31.30 -16.36 -1.87
C GLU A 159 -30.15 -16.58 -0.87
N LEU A 160 -30.42 -16.65 0.44
CA LEU A 160 -29.41 -16.98 1.46
C LEU A 160 -28.68 -18.28 1.14
N SER A 161 -29.40 -19.30 0.65
CA SER A 161 -28.89 -20.62 0.25
C SER A 161 -27.94 -20.59 -0.95
N SER A 162 -28.01 -19.52 -1.76
CA SER A 162 -27.11 -19.29 -2.90
C SER A 162 -26.05 -18.23 -2.62
N SER A 163 -26.26 -17.38 -1.62
CA SER A 163 -25.42 -16.23 -1.34
C SER A 163 -24.10 -16.61 -0.66
N SER A 164 -23.03 -15.85 -0.91
CA SER A 164 -21.72 -16.11 -0.30
C SER A 164 -20.79 -14.90 -0.32
N ASN A 165 -19.95 -14.76 0.70
CA ASN A 165 -18.79 -13.86 0.71
C ASN A 165 -17.45 -14.57 0.50
N ILE A 166 -17.46 -15.90 0.37
CA ILE A 166 -16.28 -16.77 0.21
C ILE A 166 -16.35 -17.62 -1.06
N ASN A 167 -17.25 -17.26 -1.98
CA ASN A 167 -17.49 -17.96 -3.25
C ASN A 167 -17.84 -19.45 -3.09
N VAL A 168 -18.62 -19.78 -2.05
CA VAL A 168 -19.18 -21.11 -1.81
C VAL A 168 -20.68 -20.93 -1.50
N ASN A 169 -21.55 -21.42 -2.40
CA ASN A 169 -23.00 -21.24 -2.27
C ASN A 169 -23.52 -21.62 -0.88
N GLY A 170 -24.35 -20.75 -0.32
CA GLY A 170 -24.97 -20.95 0.99
C GLY A 170 -24.00 -20.86 2.16
N ARG A 171 -22.73 -20.48 1.94
CA ARG A 171 -21.75 -20.33 3.01
C ARG A 171 -21.23 -18.92 3.11
N ARG A 172 -21.18 -18.44 4.35
CA ARG A 172 -20.56 -17.17 4.71
C ARG A 172 -19.60 -17.36 5.87
N SER A 173 -18.52 -16.59 5.85
CA SER A 173 -17.49 -16.65 6.90
C SER A 173 -17.03 -15.26 7.29
N PHE A 174 -16.93 -14.97 8.58
CA PHE A 174 -16.55 -13.66 9.11
C PHE A 174 -15.45 -13.82 10.16
N HIS A 175 -14.40 -13.00 10.07
CA HIS A 175 -13.36 -12.86 11.08
C HIS A 175 -13.81 -11.81 12.11
N VAL A 176 -13.85 -12.15 13.40
CA VAL A 176 -14.60 -11.36 14.41
C VAL A 176 -13.86 -11.11 15.73
N ASP A 177 -12.61 -11.54 15.87
CA ASP A 177 -11.80 -11.23 17.07
C ASP A 177 -11.25 -9.79 17.10
N GLY A 178 -11.32 -9.08 15.97
CA GLY A 178 -10.84 -7.71 15.81
C GLY A 178 -9.32 -7.62 15.56
N SER A 179 -8.62 -8.74 15.39
CA SER A 179 -7.30 -8.71 14.79
C SER A 179 -7.44 -8.43 13.29
N PRO A 180 -6.55 -7.63 12.69
CA PRO A 180 -6.68 -7.28 11.29
C PRO A 180 -6.06 -8.35 10.38
N ASN A 181 -6.72 -8.65 9.26
CA ASN A 181 -6.17 -9.46 8.17
C ASN A 181 -5.28 -8.60 7.28
N LEU A 182 -4.03 -8.42 7.68
CA LEU A 182 -3.10 -7.53 7.01
C LEU A 182 -2.25 -8.25 5.96
N PRO A 183 -2.04 -7.66 4.77
CA PRO A 183 -1.03 -8.13 3.83
C PRO A 183 0.38 -8.16 4.45
N THR A 184 1.25 -9.04 3.95
CA THR A 184 2.60 -9.26 4.50
C THR A 184 3.45 -7.98 4.59
N ASN A 185 3.29 -7.06 3.64
CA ASN A 185 4.05 -5.80 3.59
C ASN A 185 3.33 -4.62 4.26
N PHE A 186 2.23 -4.85 4.97
CA PHE A 186 1.53 -3.83 5.73
C PHE A 186 2.41 -3.34 6.88
N LEU A 187 2.64 -2.04 6.96
CA LEU A 187 3.48 -1.44 7.99
C LEU A 187 2.68 -1.29 9.28
N ALA A 188 3.21 -1.83 10.38
CA ALA A 188 2.62 -1.65 11.70
C ALA A 188 2.62 -0.16 12.12
N SER A 189 1.76 0.17 13.09
CA SER A 189 1.82 1.47 13.76
C SER A 189 3.21 1.68 14.37
N GLY A 190 3.70 2.91 14.25
CA GLY A 190 5.07 3.27 14.61
C GLY A 190 5.14 4.50 15.50
N ALA A 191 6.30 4.68 16.14
CA ALA A 191 6.59 5.92 16.84
C ALA A 191 6.53 7.10 15.85
N GLY A 192 5.77 8.14 16.20
CA GLY A 192 5.59 9.32 15.34
C GLY A 192 4.31 9.33 14.51
N ASP A 193 3.47 8.28 14.60
CA ASP A 193 2.12 8.31 14.04
C ASP A 193 1.33 9.50 14.60
N ARG A 194 0.85 10.34 13.70
CA ARG A 194 -0.11 11.41 13.99
C ARG A 194 -1.49 10.90 13.62
N VAL A 195 -2.49 11.26 14.43
CA VAL A 195 -3.87 10.84 14.23
C VAL A 195 -4.71 12.04 13.79
N ASN A 196 -5.50 11.86 12.74
CA ASN A 196 -6.50 12.86 12.36
C ASN A 196 -7.57 12.99 13.45
N PRO A 197 -8.05 14.21 13.73
CA PRO A 197 -9.14 14.39 14.68
C PRO A 197 -10.43 13.71 14.20
N PRO A 198 -11.29 13.25 15.13
CA PRO A 198 -12.63 12.77 14.80
C PRO A 198 -13.48 13.84 14.13
N ALA A 199 -13.88 13.62 12.88
CA ALA A 199 -14.70 14.53 12.06
C ALA A 199 -15.29 13.79 10.86
N GLU A 200 -16.51 14.14 10.41
CA GLU A 200 -17.18 13.50 9.26
C GLU A 200 -16.31 13.55 8.00
N ASP A 201 -16.17 14.75 7.43
CA ASP A 201 -15.40 14.96 6.19
C ASP A 201 -14.05 15.63 6.48
N GLY A 202 -13.48 15.28 7.64
CA GLY A 202 -12.26 15.86 8.16
C GLY A 202 -11.02 15.51 7.34
N SER A 203 -10.02 16.37 7.43
CA SER A 203 -8.68 16.17 6.86
C SER A 203 -7.63 16.52 7.91
N SER A 204 -6.41 16.05 7.69
CA SER A 204 -5.24 16.58 8.39
C SER A 204 -5.05 18.06 8.09
N ASP A 205 -4.33 18.77 8.97
CA ASP A 205 -3.62 20.00 8.60
C ASP A 205 -2.56 19.70 7.51
N VAL A 206 -1.92 20.75 6.98
CA VAL A 206 -0.82 20.59 6.02
C VAL A 206 0.33 19.78 6.63
N ILE A 207 0.76 18.73 5.93
CA ILE A 207 1.89 17.90 6.31
C ILE A 207 3.03 18.23 5.37
N PHE A 208 4.07 18.89 5.87
CA PHE A 208 5.29 19.14 5.11
C PHE A 208 6.17 17.90 5.07
N LEU A 209 6.48 17.43 3.86
CA LEU A 209 7.37 16.30 3.64
C LEU A 209 8.82 16.73 3.84
N GLN A 210 9.63 15.90 4.50
CA GLN A 210 11.06 16.17 4.70
C GLN A 210 11.83 16.16 3.38
N GLN A 211 11.35 15.36 2.42
CA GLN A 211 11.86 15.30 1.07
C GLN A 211 10.70 15.43 0.08
N PRO A 212 10.87 16.12 -1.06
CA PRO A 212 9.81 16.23 -2.05
C PRO A 212 9.38 14.86 -2.61
N PHE A 213 8.08 14.67 -2.78
CA PHE A 213 7.48 13.54 -3.49
C PHE A 213 7.21 13.91 -4.95
N ARG A 214 7.54 13.02 -5.90
CA ARG A 214 7.26 13.22 -7.31
C ARG A 214 5.98 12.47 -7.70
N TYR A 215 5.06 13.18 -8.33
CA TYR A 215 3.78 12.64 -8.78
C TYR A 215 3.51 13.11 -10.23
N PHE A 216 3.73 12.19 -11.17
CA PHE A 216 3.63 12.33 -12.62
C PHE A 216 4.26 13.63 -13.14
N GLY A 217 5.57 13.80 -12.91
CA GLY A 217 6.34 14.97 -13.31
C GLY A 217 6.17 16.21 -12.41
N ARG A 218 5.18 16.23 -11.51
CA ARG A 218 5.00 17.31 -10.52
C ARG A 218 5.73 16.98 -9.23
N THR A 219 6.24 18.00 -8.55
CA THR A 219 6.98 17.83 -7.28
C THR A 219 6.20 18.48 -6.15
N TYR A 220 5.96 17.72 -5.07
CA TYR A 220 5.19 18.13 -3.91
C TYR A 220 6.01 18.07 -2.64
N ASN A 221 5.99 19.17 -1.87
CA ASN A 221 6.62 19.27 -0.55
C ASN A 221 5.61 19.11 0.59
N GLN A 222 4.35 18.86 0.24
CA GLN A 222 3.27 18.79 1.21
C GLN A 222 2.24 17.76 0.78
N ILE A 223 1.48 17.27 1.76
CA ILE A 223 0.42 16.29 1.58
C ILE A 223 -0.68 16.51 2.64
N PHE A 224 -1.89 16.03 2.33
CA PHE A 224 -3.03 16.02 3.22
C PHE A 224 -3.63 14.63 3.25
N VAL A 225 -4.05 14.17 4.44
CA VAL A 225 -4.68 12.85 4.65
C VAL A 225 -6.14 13.07 5.01
N ASN A 226 -7.07 12.60 4.19
CA ASN A 226 -8.50 12.77 4.43
C ASN A 226 -9.13 11.56 5.14
N ASN A 227 -10.08 11.81 6.04
CA ASN A 227 -10.79 10.76 6.77
C ASN A 227 -11.56 9.80 5.84
N ASN A 228 -12.00 10.27 4.68
CA ASN A 228 -12.74 9.51 3.66
C ASN A 228 -11.86 8.66 2.72
N GLY A 229 -10.57 8.46 3.03
CA GLY A 229 -9.76 7.42 2.38
C GLY A 229 -8.96 7.86 1.15
N TYR A 230 -8.56 9.14 1.10
CA TYR A 230 -7.72 9.68 0.03
C TYR A 230 -6.68 10.68 0.54
N LEU A 231 -5.68 10.92 -0.31
CA LEU A 231 -4.60 11.89 -0.14
C LEU A 231 -4.68 12.96 -1.23
N THR A 232 -4.41 14.21 -0.88
CA THR A 232 -4.21 15.32 -1.83
C THR A 232 -2.89 16.03 -1.57
N PHE A 233 -2.36 16.75 -2.56
CA PHE A 233 -1.04 17.38 -2.46
C PHE A 233 -1.06 18.92 -2.46
N THR A 234 -2.18 19.55 -2.82
CA THR A 234 -2.28 21.02 -2.92
C THR A 234 -3.06 21.64 -1.76
N GLU A 235 -4.23 21.11 -1.46
CA GLU A 235 -5.13 21.61 -0.42
C GLU A 235 -6.01 20.47 0.11
N PRO A 236 -6.55 20.58 1.34
CA PRO A 236 -7.50 19.60 1.84
C PRO A 236 -8.81 19.69 1.04
N LEU A 237 -9.38 18.54 0.70
CA LEU A 237 -10.68 18.44 0.05
C LEU A 237 -11.69 17.91 1.07
N SER A 238 -12.82 18.59 1.27
CA SER A 238 -13.92 18.13 2.12
C SER A 238 -15.01 17.50 1.23
N ALA A 239 -14.76 16.28 0.75
CA ALA A 239 -15.66 15.59 -0.16
C ALA A 239 -15.87 14.12 0.25
N TYR A 240 -17.12 13.72 0.39
CA TYR A 240 -17.50 12.35 0.73
C TYR A 240 -17.96 11.51 -0.47
N ASN A 241 -18.39 12.15 -1.55
CA ASN A 241 -18.82 11.47 -2.76
C ASN A 241 -17.57 11.12 -3.59
N PRO A 242 -17.30 9.83 -3.82
CA PRO A 242 -16.07 9.43 -4.47
C PRO A 242 -16.07 9.76 -5.96
N THR A 243 -15.12 10.59 -6.38
CA THR A 243 -14.87 10.91 -7.78
C THR A 243 -13.39 11.15 -8.04
N LEU A 244 -12.71 10.15 -8.59
CA LEU A 244 -11.32 10.27 -9.02
C LEU A 244 -11.16 11.31 -10.15
N ASP A 245 -12.19 11.52 -10.97
CA ASP A 245 -12.28 12.63 -11.92
C ASP A 245 -12.54 13.95 -11.18
N SER A 246 -11.60 14.31 -10.34
CA SER A 246 -11.46 15.62 -9.72
C SER A 246 -10.26 16.25 -10.38
N ALA A 247 -10.36 17.52 -10.82
CA ALA A 247 -9.24 18.27 -11.38
C ALA A 247 -8.18 18.59 -10.30
N ARG A 248 -7.60 17.54 -9.70
CA ARG A 248 -6.69 17.53 -8.56
C ARG A 248 -5.76 16.32 -8.65
N ASP A 249 -4.54 16.51 -8.17
CA ASP A 249 -3.64 15.39 -7.90
C ASP A 249 -4.11 14.67 -6.63
N ILE A 250 -4.54 13.43 -6.79
CA ILE A 250 -5.20 12.63 -5.74
C ILE A 250 -4.75 11.17 -5.79
N VAL A 251 -4.50 10.60 -4.61
CA VAL A 251 -4.31 9.16 -4.42
C VAL A 251 -5.39 8.65 -3.48
N ALA A 252 -6.28 7.80 -3.97
CA ALA A 252 -7.40 7.26 -3.22
C ALA A 252 -7.25 5.74 -3.09
N PRO A 253 -6.57 5.21 -2.05
CA PRO A 253 -6.58 3.78 -1.79
C PRO A 253 -8.01 3.23 -1.65
N LEU A 254 -8.91 3.94 -0.97
CA LEU A 254 -10.33 3.62 -0.92
C LEU A 254 -11.14 4.87 -0.57
N TRP A 255 -11.56 5.64 -1.57
CA TRP A 255 -12.43 6.79 -1.32
C TRP A 255 -13.88 6.34 -1.18
N THR A 256 -14.43 6.53 0.01
CA THR A 256 -15.85 6.36 0.34
C THR A 256 -16.19 7.21 1.56
N ARG A 257 -17.47 7.27 1.93
CA ARG A 257 -17.91 8.05 3.09
C ARG A 257 -17.62 7.29 4.39
N LEU A 258 -16.56 7.67 5.08
CA LEU A 258 -16.11 7.10 6.35
C LEU A 258 -16.42 8.05 7.50
N ASP A 259 -16.50 7.53 8.73
CA ASP A 259 -16.76 8.34 9.92
C ASP A 259 -15.96 7.84 11.12
N ASN A 260 -14.78 8.43 11.32
CA ASN A 260 -13.87 8.09 12.41
C ASN A 260 -14.38 8.53 13.80
N ARG A 261 -15.51 9.25 13.90
CA ARG A 261 -16.17 9.52 15.19
C ARG A 261 -16.96 8.29 15.69
N ARG A 262 -17.34 7.39 14.77
CA ARG A 262 -18.07 6.16 15.07
C ARG A 262 -17.15 4.99 15.39
N GLY A 263 -15.87 5.08 15.06
CA GLY A 263 -14.88 4.05 15.38
C GLY A 263 -13.69 4.07 14.43
N GLY A 264 -12.60 3.44 14.87
CA GLY A 264 -11.35 3.34 14.12
C GLY A 264 -10.47 4.57 14.25
N THR A 265 -9.38 4.58 13.48
CA THR A 265 -8.38 5.65 13.51
C THR A 265 -7.82 5.89 12.11
N VAL A 266 -7.63 7.16 11.78
CA VAL A 266 -6.88 7.57 10.58
C VAL A 266 -5.57 8.14 11.06
N SER A 267 -4.47 7.47 10.76
CA SER A 267 -3.13 7.85 11.20
C SER A 267 -2.17 7.99 10.03
N TYR A 268 -1.12 8.79 10.22
CA TYR A 268 -0.08 8.99 9.23
C TYR A 268 1.26 9.33 9.84
N ARG A 269 2.34 9.02 9.12
CA ARG A 269 3.72 9.42 9.45
C ARG A 269 4.58 9.48 8.21
N GLU A 270 5.65 10.25 8.27
CA GLU A 270 6.82 10.06 7.40
C GLU A 270 7.88 9.29 8.19
N ASP A 271 8.36 8.19 7.62
CA ASP A 271 9.27 7.24 8.26
C ASP A 271 10.56 7.14 7.44
N THR A 272 11.68 7.40 8.11
CA THR A 272 13.05 7.33 7.56
C THR A 272 13.89 6.27 8.29
N SER A 273 13.24 5.41 9.08
CA SER A 273 13.94 4.36 9.82
C SER A 273 14.45 3.25 8.88
N ASN A 274 15.64 2.72 9.17
CA ASN A 274 16.26 1.68 8.35
C ASN A 274 15.35 0.44 8.17
N ALA A 275 14.54 0.09 9.18
CA ALA A 275 13.64 -1.05 9.12
C ALA A 275 12.53 -0.85 8.09
N VAL A 276 11.82 0.29 8.15
CA VAL A 276 10.75 0.61 7.21
C VAL A 276 11.30 0.83 5.81
N LEU A 277 12.40 1.59 5.68
CA LEU A 277 13.04 1.83 4.38
C LEU A 277 13.50 0.52 3.72
N ALA A 278 14.06 -0.43 4.48
CA ALA A 278 14.44 -1.74 3.94
C ALA A 278 13.22 -2.55 3.49
N GLN A 279 12.13 -2.53 4.26
CA GLN A 279 10.90 -3.25 3.93
C GLN A 279 10.25 -2.69 2.65
N VAL A 280 10.05 -1.37 2.54
CA VAL A 280 9.45 -0.76 1.35
C VAL A 280 10.37 -0.88 0.13
N THR A 281 11.69 -0.82 0.33
CA THR A 281 12.66 -1.05 -0.74
C THR A 281 12.57 -2.48 -1.27
N ALA A 282 12.48 -3.47 -0.39
CA ALA A 282 12.31 -4.87 -0.79
C ALA A 282 11.00 -5.10 -1.55
N ALA A 283 9.89 -4.52 -1.07
CA ALA A 283 8.60 -4.60 -1.74
C ALA A 283 8.64 -3.97 -3.15
N VAL A 284 9.17 -2.76 -3.29
CA VAL A 284 9.29 -2.10 -4.61
C VAL A 284 10.20 -2.90 -5.54
N ASN A 285 11.36 -3.37 -5.09
CA ASN A 285 12.26 -4.16 -5.93
C ASN A 285 11.67 -5.52 -6.34
N GLN A 286 10.77 -6.09 -5.54
CA GLN A 286 10.01 -7.28 -5.91
C GLN A 286 9.00 -6.98 -7.03
N TYR A 287 8.30 -5.85 -6.95
CA TYR A 287 7.23 -5.50 -7.90
C TYR A 287 7.75 -4.84 -9.18
N PHE A 288 8.88 -4.14 -9.09
CA PHE A 288 9.54 -3.40 -10.18
C PHE A 288 11.03 -3.78 -10.28
N PRO A 289 11.36 -5.04 -10.59
CA PRO A 289 12.75 -5.52 -10.58
C PRO A 289 13.67 -4.82 -11.59
N ASN A 290 13.09 -4.16 -12.59
CA ASN A 290 13.81 -3.42 -13.62
C ASN A 290 13.99 -1.93 -13.29
N ILE A 291 13.45 -1.44 -12.17
CA ILE A 291 13.60 -0.06 -11.73
C ILE A 291 14.50 -0.06 -10.49
N PRO A 292 15.77 0.36 -10.63
CA PRO A 292 16.69 0.38 -9.50
C PRO A 292 16.20 1.35 -8.41
N PHE A 293 15.91 0.83 -7.22
CA PHE A 293 15.33 1.63 -6.14
C PHE A 293 15.92 1.32 -4.76
N ALA A 294 16.12 2.38 -4.00
CA ALA A 294 16.35 2.36 -2.56
C ALA A 294 15.61 3.56 -1.94
N ALA A 295 14.65 3.30 -1.05
CA ALA A 295 13.88 4.34 -0.41
C ALA A 295 14.75 5.17 0.55
N THR A 296 14.56 6.48 0.54
CA THR A 296 15.10 7.39 1.57
C THR A 296 14.01 7.93 2.47
N SER A 297 12.76 7.93 2.00
CA SER A 297 11.56 8.28 2.76
C SER A 297 10.41 7.31 2.44
N ALA A 298 9.56 7.10 3.44
CA ALA A 298 8.27 6.46 3.27
C ALA A 298 7.19 7.30 3.98
N PHE A 299 6.20 7.80 3.24
CA PHE A 299 5.01 8.38 3.86
C PHE A 299 3.93 7.30 3.98
N VAL A 300 3.46 7.04 5.19
CA VAL A 300 2.50 5.99 5.50
C VAL A 300 1.23 6.65 5.99
N ALA A 301 0.09 6.34 5.37
CA ALA A 301 -1.23 6.69 5.88
C ALA A 301 -2.09 5.44 6.01
N THR A 302 -2.69 5.26 7.18
CA THR A 302 -3.46 4.07 7.55
C THR A 302 -4.84 4.49 8.05
N TRP A 303 -5.87 3.87 7.47
CA TRP A 303 -7.22 3.86 8.00
C TRP A 303 -7.36 2.50 8.67
N ASP A 304 -7.37 2.48 10.00
CA ASP A 304 -7.48 1.25 10.78
C ASP A 304 -8.86 1.16 11.41
N SER A 305 -9.62 0.16 11.00
CA SER A 305 -10.95 -0.17 11.52
C SER A 305 -11.92 1.02 11.50
N VAL A 306 -11.84 1.88 10.47
CA VAL A 306 -12.65 3.10 10.36
C VAL A 306 -14.06 2.73 9.92
N ALA A 307 -15.08 3.20 10.64
CA ALA A 307 -16.47 2.87 10.35
C ALA A 307 -16.98 3.53 9.06
N TYR A 308 -17.84 2.84 8.33
CA TYR A 308 -18.65 3.47 7.29
C TYR A 308 -19.64 4.48 7.91
N HIS A 309 -19.87 5.59 7.23
CA HIS A 309 -20.80 6.62 7.71
C HIS A 309 -22.23 6.10 7.87
N ASN A 310 -22.72 5.23 6.99
CA ASN A 310 -24.05 4.62 7.12
C ASN A 310 -24.10 3.40 8.07
N GLY A 311 -22.98 3.02 8.69
CA GLY A 311 -22.85 1.76 9.44
C GLY A 311 -22.65 0.56 8.51
N GLY A 312 -22.79 -0.67 9.01
CA GLY A 312 -22.62 -1.87 8.18
C GLY A 312 -21.17 -2.33 8.01
N GLY A 313 -20.26 -1.84 8.85
CA GLY A 313 -18.91 -2.38 9.01
C GLY A 313 -17.82 -1.32 9.10
N VAL A 314 -16.59 -1.82 9.19
CA VAL A 314 -15.37 -1.02 9.26
C VAL A 314 -14.44 -1.39 8.10
N VAL A 315 -13.47 -0.50 7.83
CA VAL A 315 -12.44 -0.70 6.83
C VAL A 315 -11.06 -0.49 7.40
N THR A 316 -10.14 -1.37 7.00
CA THR A 316 -8.72 -1.30 7.28
C THR A 316 -7.95 -1.32 5.96
N PHE A 317 -7.24 -0.25 5.65
CA PHE A 317 -6.36 -0.16 4.49
C PHE A 317 -5.23 0.84 4.73
N GLN A 318 -4.16 0.71 3.95
CA GLN A 318 -2.98 1.54 4.06
C GLN A 318 -2.50 1.95 2.67
N VAL A 319 -2.01 3.19 2.58
CA VAL A 319 -1.22 3.65 1.46
C VAL A 319 0.17 4.03 1.95
N VAL A 320 1.18 3.58 1.21
CA VAL A 320 2.58 3.92 1.43
C VAL A 320 3.09 4.62 0.18
N LEU A 321 3.54 5.85 0.33
CA LEU A 321 4.34 6.52 -0.69
C LEU A 321 5.81 6.20 -0.37
N ALA A 322 6.44 5.33 -1.15
CA ALA A 322 7.85 5.00 -1.01
C ALA A 322 8.66 5.79 -2.04
N TYR A 323 9.61 6.61 -1.60
CA TYR A 323 10.31 7.49 -2.52
C TYR A 323 11.76 7.79 -2.12
N ASN A 324 12.52 8.16 -3.13
CA ASN A 324 13.78 8.86 -2.98
C ASN A 324 13.77 10.11 -3.89
N VAL A 325 14.92 10.78 -4.04
CA VAL A 325 14.99 12.04 -4.81
C VAL A 325 14.77 11.85 -6.32
N HIS A 326 14.74 10.60 -6.79
CA HIS A 326 14.61 10.20 -8.20
C HIS A 326 13.31 9.46 -8.51
N ARG A 327 12.88 8.57 -7.62
CA ARG A 327 11.81 7.61 -7.87
C ARG A 327 10.74 7.67 -6.79
N SER A 328 9.50 7.54 -7.19
CA SER A 328 8.32 7.62 -6.33
C SER A 328 7.34 6.51 -6.68
N PHE A 329 6.91 5.79 -5.66
CA PHE A 329 5.98 4.67 -5.78
C PHE A 329 4.81 4.85 -4.83
N ILE A 330 3.63 4.42 -5.28
CA ILE A 330 2.46 4.22 -4.44
C ILE A 330 2.34 2.72 -4.19
N LEU A 331 2.16 2.32 -2.93
CA LEU A 331 1.78 0.98 -2.54
C LEU A 331 0.48 1.06 -1.76
N ILE A 332 -0.54 0.32 -2.18
CA ILE A 332 -1.85 0.24 -1.54
C ILE A 332 -2.03 -1.17 -1.01
N TYR A 333 -2.40 -1.27 0.26
CA TYR A 333 -2.64 -2.52 0.96
C TYR A 333 -4.04 -2.50 1.55
N TYR A 334 -4.88 -3.46 1.15
CA TYR A 334 -6.18 -3.67 1.79
C TYR A 334 -6.06 -4.73 2.87
N GLY A 335 -6.46 -4.37 4.09
CA GLY A 335 -6.67 -5.30 5.17
C GLY A 335 -8.11 -5.81 5.16
N ASP A 336 -8.75 -5.82 6.34
CA ASP A 336 -10.18 -6.12 6.44
C ASP A 336 -11.01 -4.95 5.91
N VAL A 337 -11.73 -5.17 4.81
CA VAL A 337 -12.69 -4.21 4.25
C VAL A 337 -14.06 -4.87 4.31
N ALA A 338 -15.01 -4.32 5.07
CA ALA A 338 -16.36 -4.85 5.13
C ALA A 338 -17.13 -4.57 3.82
N GLU A 339 -17.97 -5.53 3.39
CA GLU A 339 -18.89 -5.34 2.25
C GLU A 339 -19.82 -4.15 2.51
N THR A 340 -20.07 -3.34 1.49
CA THR A 340 -20.89 -2.13 1.61
C THR A 340 -21.72 -1.87 0.36
N GLY A 341 -22.89 -1.26 0.55
CA GLY A 341 -23.68 -0.66 -0.52
C GLY A 341 -23.34 0.81 -0.77
N GLN A 342 -22.43 1.41 0.01
CA GLN A 342 -21.97 2.77 -0.24
C GLN A 342 -21.17 2.84 -1.55
N PRO A 343 -21.30 3.92 -2.35
CA PRO A 343 -20.42 4.14 -3.48
C PRO A 343 -18.98 4.29 -2.98
N TRP A 344 -18.04 3.76 -3.76
CA TRP A 344 -16.61 3.87 -3.49
C TRP A 344 -15.82 3.92 -4.81
N GLN A 345 -14.63 4.50 -4.76
CA GLN A 345 -13.64 4.41 -5.83
C GLN A 345 -12.26 4.18 -5.24
N ALA A 346 -11.38 3.52 -6.00
CA ALA A 346 -10.00 3.32 -5.62
C ALA A 346 -9.07 3.52 -6.82
N GLY A 347 -7.90 4.12 -6.59
CA GLY A 347 -6.94 4.45 -7.64
C GLY A 347 -6.28 5.80 -7.43
N TYR A 348 -5.95 6.48 -8.53
CA TYR A 348 -5.30 7.78 -8.51
C TYR A 348 -5.67 8.61 -9.76
N ASN A 349 -5.54 9.93 -9.67
CA ASN A 349 -5.67 10.83 -10.82
C ASN A 349 -4.72 12.02 -10.71
N THR A 350 -4.39 12.63 -11.84
CA THR A 350 -3.71 13.91 -11.92
C THR A 350 -4.67 15.04 -12.24
N VAL A 351 -4.26 16.27 -11.90
CA VAL A 351 -5.03 17.51 -12.09
C VAL A 351 -5.44 17.77 -13.54
N ASP A 352 -4.61 17.33 -14.49
CA ASP A 352 -4.86 17.40 -15.93
C ASP A 352 -5.48 16.12 -16.51
N SER A 353 -5.71 15.10 -15.66
CA SER A 353 -6.15 13.76 -16.03
C SER A 353 -5.28 13.05 -17.06
N ALA A 354 -4.05 13.55 -17.29
CA ALA A 354 -3.09 12.94 -18.21
C ALA A 354 -2.58 11.60 -17.70
N SER A 355 -2.58 11.38 -16.38
CA SER A 355 -2.23 10.11 -15.75
C SER A 355 -3.28 9.75 -14.70
N SER A 356 -4.05 8.70 -14.98
CA SER A 356 -5.11 8.24 -14.09
C SER A 356 -5.24 6.73 -14.11
N PHE A 357 -5.67 6.16 -12.98
CA PHE A 357 -5.99 4.75 -12.88
C PHE A 357 -7.15 4.54 -11.91
N THR A 358 -8.12 3.73 -12.29
CA THR A 358 -9.22 3.29 -11.43
C THR A 358 -9.16 1.78 -11.27
N ILE A 359 -9.08 1.30 -10.04
CA ILE A 359 -9.21 -0.10 -9.69
C ILE A 359 -10.65 -0.52 -9.94
N ARG A 360 -10.87 -1.39 -10.94
CA ARG A 360 -12.19 -1.88 -11.30
C ARG A 360 -12.55 -3.10 -10.45
N ALA A 361 -13.36 -2.89 -9.43
CA ALA A 361 -14.05 -3.94 -8.70
C ALA A 361 -15.46 -3.47 -8.38
N ALA A 362 -16.47 -4.30 -8.65
CA ALA A 362 -17.86 -3.97 -8.37
C ALA A 362 -18.22 -4.23 -6.90
N ARG A 363 -17.52 -5.17 -6.26
CA ARG A 363 -17.73 -5.54 -4.86
C ARG A 363 -16.42 -5.68 -4.11
N VAL A 364 -16.49 -5.61 -2.78
CA VAL A 364 -15.32 -5.74 -1.90
C VAL A 364 -14.56 -7.06 -2.07
N PRO A 365 -15.20 -8.24 -2.25
CA PRO A 365 -14.44 -9.48 -2.52
C PRO A 365 -13.62 -9.43 -3.82
N GLU A 366 -14.09 -8.70 -4.84
CA GLU A 366 -13.32 -8.49 -6.08
C GLU A 366 -12.14 -7.56 -5.81
N LEU A 367 -12.33 -6.50 -5.03
CA LEU A 367 -11.25 -5.59 -4.62
C LEU A 367 -10.14 -6.37 -3.90
N LEU A 368 -10.50 -7.19 -2.91
CA LEU A 368 -9.56 -7.97 -2.09
C LEU A 368 -8.87 -9.13 -2.85
N SER A 369 -9.45 -9.59 -3.96
CA SER A 369 -8.83 -10.60 -4.84
C SER A 369 -8.07 -10.02 -6.03
N SER A 370 -8.19 -8.71 -6.27
CA SER A 370 -7.55 -8.02 -7.39
C SER A 370 -6.15 -7.49 -7.04
N SER A 371 -5.29 -7.38 -8.06
CA SER A 371 -3.92 -6.85 -7.95
C SER A 371 -3.35 -6.55 -9.33
N ASN A 372 -2.42 -5.59 -9.43
CA ASN A 372 -1.54 -5.42 -10.60
C ASN A 372 -0.12 -5.99 -10.41
N ILE A 373 0.18 -6.56 -9.24
CA ILE A 373 1.51 -7.06 -8.85
C ILE A 373 1.47 -8.54 -8.46
N ASN A 374 0.37 -9.25 -8.78
CA ASN A 374 0.13 -10.65 -8.43
C ASN A 374 0.21 -10.96 -6.92
N VAL A 375 -0.15 -9.98 -6.09
CA VAL A 375 -0.31 -10.15 -4.63
C VAL A 375 -1.71 -9.67 -4.27
N ASN A 376 -2.59 -10.60 -3.89
CA ASN A 376 -3.98 -10.29 -3.55
C ASN A 376 -4.07 -9.11 -2.57
N ALA A 377 -5.10 -8.28 -2.74
CA ALA A 377 -5.36 -7.11 -1.91
C ALA A 377 -4.24 -6.04 -1.93
N CYS A 378 -3.31 -6.12 -2.88
CA CYS A 378 -2.18 -5.20 -2.99
C CYS A 378 -2.08 -4.61 -4.40
N TRP A 379 -1.84 -3.31 -4.46
CA TRP A 379 -1.61 -2.58 -5.70
C TRP A 379 -0.36 -1.73 -5.57
N SER A 380 0.40 -1.58 -6.65
CA SER A 380 1.55 -0.67 -6.64
C SER A 380 1.77 0.03 -7.97
N PHE A 381 2.16 1.29 -7.93
CA PHE A 381 2.33 2.14 -9.10
C PHE A 381 3.64 2.91 -9.02
N HIS A 382 4.39 2.94 -10.12
CA HIS A 382 5.50 3.85 -10.34
C HIS A 382 4.93 5.19 -10.83
N VAL A 383 5.19 6.29 -10.10
CA VAL A 383 4.44 7.54 -10.24
C VAL A 383 5.30 8.79 -10.32
N ASP A 384 6.62 8.72 -10.44
CA ASP A 384 7.43 9.95 -10.61
C ASP A 384 7.41 10.52 -12.04
N GLY A 385 6.92 9.75 -13.02
CA GLY A 385 6.89 10.14 -14.43
C GLY A 385 8.20 9.90 -15.19
N SER A 386 9.22 9.32 -14.56
CA SER A 386 10.47 9.00 -15.22
C SER A 386 10.32 7.81 -16.18
N PRO A 387 11.12 7.78 -17.26
CA PRO A 387 11.19 6.62 -18.14
C PRO A 387 11.84 5.42 -17.45
N ASN A 388 11.60 4.23 -17.99
CA ASN A 388 12.29 3.01 -17.57
C ASN A 388 13.79 3.17 -17.80
N LEU A 389 14.59 3.10 -16.74
CA LEU A 389 16.04 3.17 -16.88
C LEU A 389 16.59 1.94 -17.61
N PRO A 390 17.57 2.11 -18.51
CA PRO A 390 18.34 1.00 -19.05
C PRO A 390 19.06 0.20 -17.96
N SER A 391 19.23 -1.11 -18.18
CA SER A 391 19.81 -2.05 -17.20
C SER A 391 21.26 -1.75 -16.79
N ASN A 392 21.96 -0.86 -17.51
CA ASN A 392 23.33 -0.44 -17.20
C ASN A 392 23.41 0.70 -16.18
N PHE A 393 22.29 1.30 -15.77
CA PHE A 393 22.28 2.31 -14.71
C PHE A 393 22.60 1.68 -13.35
N LEU A 394 23.43 2.37 -12.56
CA LEU A 394 23.59 2.04 -11.16
C LEU A 394 22.33 2.51 -10.40
N PRO A 395 21.90 1.77 -9.37
CA PRO A 395 20.73 2.14 -8.60
C PRO A 395 20.81 3.54 -8.03
N PHE A 396 19.72 4.30 -8.08
CA PHE A 396 19.60 5.50 -7.25
C PHE A 396 19.61 5.09 -5.78
N GLY A 397 20.32 5.85 -4.94
CA GLY A 397 20.85 5.31 -3.70
C GLY A 397 20.72 6.20 -2.48
N ASN A 398 20.89 5.56 -1.32
CA ASN A 398 20.97 6.24 -0.03
C ASN A 398 22.26 7.08 0.07
N GLY A 399 22.16 8.27 0.66
CA GLY A 399 23.28 9.21 0.82
C GLY A 399 23.55 10.11 -0.39
N GLU A 400 22.58 10.29 -1.29
CA GLU A 400 22.70 11.20 -2.41
C GLU A 400 22.71 12.67 -1.97
N ILE A 401 23.69 13.40 -2.49
CA ILE A 401 23.81 14.84 -2.37
C ILE A 401 23.24 15.43 -3.66
N VAL A 402 22.14 16.17 -3.53
CA VAL A 402 21.49 16.85 -4.64
C VAL A 402 22.15 18.21 -4.87
N THR A 403 22.41 18.56 -6.11
CA THR A 403 22.97 19.88 -6.45
C THR A 403 21.93 20.98 -6.24
N PRO A 404 22.34 22.23 -5.97
CA PRO A 404 21.39 23.33 -5.83
C PRO A 404 20.61 23.56 -7.12
N ARG A 405 19.32 23.88 -6.98
CA ARG A 405 18.42 24.26 -8.09
C ARG A 405 18.71 25.69 -8.55
N LEU A 406 19.76 25.84 -9.35
CA LEU A 406 20.27 27.11 -9.84
C LEU A 406 20.59 26.99 -11.33
N GLU A 407 20.34 28.06 -12.07
CA GLU A 407 20.79 28.17 -13.46
C GLU A 407 22.32 28.17 -13.50
N ASN A 408 22.89 27.25 -14.28
CA ASN A 408 24.34 27.06 -14.37
C ASN A 408 25.03 26.84 -13.01
N GLY A 409 24.30 26.29 -12.05
CA GLY A 409 24.81 25.96 -10.73
C GLY A 409 25.75 24.75 -10.73
N SER A 410 26.39 24.54 -9.58
CA SER A 410 27.23 23.37 -9.31
C SER A 410 27.05 22.96 -7.85
N SER A 411 27.38 21.71 -7.53
CA SER A 411 27.57 21.30 -6.14
C SER A 411 28.64 22.15 -5.44
N GLU A 412 28.61 22.17 -4.10
CA GLU A 412 29.80 22.49 -3.32
C GLU A 412 30.92 21.46 -3.56
N VAL A 413 32.09 21.67 -2.96
CA VAL A 413 33.22 20.73 -3.07
C VAL A 413 32.85 19.38 -2.48
N ILE A 414 32.95 18.32 -3.30
CA ILE A 414 32.71 16.95 -2.88
C ILE A 414 34.07 16.30 -2.64
N LYS A 415 34.39 16.02 -1.38
CA LYS A 415 35.61 15.28 -1.03
C LYS A 415 35.41 13.80 -1.33
N LEU A 416 36.28 13.25 -2.16
CA LEU A 416 36.30 11.83 -2.47
C LEU A 416 36.96 11.08 -1.30
N GLN A 417 36.24 10.12 -0.72
CA GLN A 417 36.76 9.23 0.31
C GLN A 417 37.91 8.37 -0.25
N GLN A 418 37.83 8.02 -1.54
CA GLN A 418 38.95 7.45 -2.27
C GLN A 418 39.44 8.39 -3.38
N PRO A 419 40.73 8.75 -3.37
CA PRO A 419 41.31 9.55 -4.45
C PRO A 419 41.11 8.90 -5.82
N PHE A 420 40.71 9.69 -6.80
CA PHE A 420 40.53 9.26 -8.17
C PHE A 420 41.76 9.62 -9.01
N LYS A 421 42.35 8.64 -9.72
CA LYS A 421 43.47 8.89 -10.63
C LYS A 421 42.95 9.20 -12.02
N PHE A 422 43.12 10.44 -12.47
CA PHE A 422 42.74 10.90 -13.81
C PHE A 422 44.00 11.21 -14.62
N PHE A 423 44.31 10.36 -15.61
CA PHE A 423 45.49 10.47 -16.49
C PHE A 423 46.82 10.75 -15.77
N GLY A 424 47.05 10.08 -14.64
CA GLY A 424 48.28 10.18 -13.84
C GLY A 424 48.27 11.27 -12.77
N ARG A 425 47.25 12.14 -12.75
CA ARG A 425 46.99 13.07 -11.65
C ARG A 425 46.05 12.44 -10.64
N THR A 426 46.25 12.74 -9.36
CA THR A 426 45.39 12.24 -8.27
C THR A 426 44.49 13.36 -7.78
N HIS A 427 43.19 13.16 -7.86
CA HIS A 427 42.17 14.10 -7.40
C HIS A 427 41.49 13.58 -6.14
N ASN A 428 41.41 14.41 -5.12
CA ASN A 428 40.77 14.09 -3.83
C ASN A 428 39.38 14.72 -3.69
N GLN A 429 38.94 15.44 -4.71
CA GLN A 429 37.68 16.16 -4.70
C GLN A 429 37.12 16.29 -6.11
N THR A 430 35.82 16.58 -6.23
CA THR A 430 35.15 16.88 -7.49
C THR A 430 33.99 17.85 -7.27
N PHE A 431 33.45 18.37 -8.37
CA PHE A 431 32.26 19.22 -8.41
C PHE A 431 31.33 18.68 -9.49
N VAL A 432 30.04 18.58 -9.17
CA VAL A 432 29.00 18.13 -10.12
C VAL A 432 28.25 19.34 -10.63
N ASN A 433 28.36 19.60 -11.92
CA ASN A 433 27.74 20.77 -12.55
C ASN A 433 26.33 20.49 -13.04
N ASN A 434 25.45 21.48 -12.94
CA ASN A 434 24.07 21.34 -13.41
C ASN A 434 23.99 21.10 -14.93
N ASN A 435 24.98 21.57 -15.69
CA ASN A 435 25.10 21.45 -17.15
C ASN A 435 25.83 20.18 -17.62
N GLY A 436 25.88 19.12 -16.80
CA GLY A 436 26.22 17.78 -17.27
C GLY A 436 27.71 17.44 -17.36
N HIS A 437 28.54 18.09 -16.55
CA HIS A 437 29.97 17.80 -16.47
C HIS A 437 30.50 17.76 -15.02
N LEU A 438 31.67 17.15 -14.85
CA LEU A 438 32.44 17.13 -13.60
C LEU A 438 33.74 17.92 -13.77
N THR A 439 34.12 18.65 -12.72
CA THR A 439 35.45 19.27 -12.59
C THR A 439 36.13 18.79 -11.30
N PHE A 440 37.44 18.98 -11.19
CA PHE A 440 38.22 18.51 -10.03
C PHE A 440 38.89 19.64 -9.20
N THR A 441 38.99 20.84 -9.77
CA THR A 441 39.67 21.97 -9.12
C THR A 441 38.70 22.97 -8.52
N GLU A 442 37.75 23.46 -9.33
CA GLU A 442 36.74 24.45 -8.95
C GLU A 442 35.47 24.31 -9.81
N PRO A 443 34.31 24.82 -9.36
CA PRO A 443 33.10 24.86 -10.16
C PRO A 443 33.28 25.66 -11.45
N LEU A 444 32.65 25.23 -12.53
CA LEU A 444 32.64 25.93 -13.81
C LEU A 444 31.20 26.34 -14.17
N PRO A 445 30.81 27.62 -14.08
CA PRO A 445 29.44 28.06 -14.37
C PRO A 445 29.11 28.11 -15.88
N ASP A 446 30.03 27.69 -16.75
CA ASP A 446 29.83 27.77 -18.19
C ASP A 446 28.91 26.65 -18.69
N TYR A 447 27.91 27.02 -19.49
CA TYR A 447 27.03 26.08 -20.21
C TYR A 447 27.44 25.86 -21.65
N ILE A 448 28.33 26.71 -22.18
CA ILE A 448 28.90 26.58 -23.52
C ILE A 448 30.11 25.64 -23.44
N PRO A 449 30.10 24.49 -24.13
CA PRO A 449 31.20 23.54 -24.04
C PRO A 449 32.53 24.10 -24.55
N LEU A 450 33.58 23.98 -23.73
CA LEU A 450 34.93 24.43 -24.06
C LEU A 450 35.98 23.40 -23.60
N LEU A 451 36.45 22.54 -24.53
CA LEU A 451 37.41 21.47 -24.22
C LEU A 451 38.77 22.01 -23.74
N ASN A 452 39.33 22.99 -24.44
CA ASN A 452 40.67 23.52 -24.18
C ASN A 452 40.67 24.57 -23.06
N SER A 453 39.94 24.32 -21.97
CA SER A 453 39.81 25.25 -20.84
C SER A 453 41.03 25.23 -19.89
N GLY A 454 42.00 24.33 -20.11
CA GLY A 454 43.15 24.15 -19.21
C GLY A 454 42.79 23.41 -17.91
N ARG A 455 41.66 22.69 -17.90
CA ARG A 455 41.09 22.05 -16.71
C ARG A 455 40.89 20.56 -16.95
N ASP A 456 41.05 19.78 -15.88
CA ASP A 456 40.63 18.37 -15.88
C ASP A 456 39.09 18.34 -15.78
N ILE A 457 38.43 17.85 -16.84
CA ILE A 457 36.97 17.83 -16.98
C ILE A 457 36.52 16.46 -17.51
N ILE A 458 35.39 15.96 -16.99
CA ILE A 458 34.65 14.84 -17.55
C ILE A 458 33.27 15.34 -17.96
N ALA A 459 32.99 15.35 -19.26
CA ALA A 459 31.76 15.93 -19.84
C ALA A 459 30.99 14.83 -20.60
N PRO A 460 30.23 13.97 -19.90
CA PRO A 460 29.36 12.98 -20.54
C PRO A 460 28.29 13.62 -21.42
N LEU A 461 27.75 14.79 -21.05
CA LEU A 461 26.87 15.60 -21.88
C LEU A 461 26.92 17.04 -21.37
N TRP A 462 27.79 17.87 -21.93
CA TRP A 462 27.85 19.28 -21.58
C TRP A 462 26.89 20.07 -22.46
N THR A 463 25.83 20.60 -21.85
CA THR A 463 24.81 21.43 -22.52
C THR A 463 24.06 22.26 -21.47
N GLN A 464 23.26 23.24 -21.91
CA GLN A 464 22.53 24.12 -21.01
C GLN A 464 21.26 23.44 -20.48
N LEU A 465 21.35 22.94 -19.26
CA LEU A 465 20.27 22.24 -18.55
C LEU A 465 19.66 23.14 -17.46
N ASP A 466 18.38 22.94 -17.14
CA ASP A 466 17.66 23.73 -16.14
C ASP A 466 16.95 22.86 -15.08
N ASN A 467 17.69 22.48 -14.04
CA ASN A 467 17.15 21.72 -12.91
C ASN A 467 16.15 22.51 -12.03
N ARG A 468 15.82 23.76 -12.34
CA ARG A 468 14.72 24.49 -11.69
C ARG A 468 13.36 24.12 -12.29
N ARG A 469 13.33 23.70 -13.56
CA ARG A 469 12.11 23.35 -14.30
C ARG A 469 11.68 21.89 -14.09
N GLY A 470 12.58 21.02 -13.66
CA GLY A 470 12.33 19.58 -13.55
C GLY A 470 13.60 18.81 -13.20
N GLY A 471 13.51 17.49 -13.12
CA GLY A 471 14.67 16.61 -12.93
C GLY A 471 15.39 16.71 -11.59
N THR A 472 16.31 15.78 -11.35
CA THR A 472 17.19 15.76 -10.18
C THR A 472 18.62 15.54 -10.66
N ILE A 473 19.54 16.34 -10.14
CA ILE A 473 20.97 16.14 -10.30
C ILE A 473 21.54 15.77 -8.95
N SER A 474 22.11 14.58 -8.85
CA SER A 474 22.58 14.03 -7.58
C SER A 474 23.94 13.37 -7.72
N CYS A 475 24.62 13.21 -6.61
CA CYS A 475 25.85 12.46 -6.56
C CYS A 475 26.04 11.72 -5.24
N ARG A 476 26.83 10.65 -5.25
CA ARG A 476 27.22 9.91 -4.05
C ARG A 476 28.51 9.15 -4.29
N GLU A 477 29.22 8.82 -3.22
CA GLU A 477 30.29 7.81 -3.26
C GLU A 477 29.80 6.54 -2.57
N ASP A 478 29.81 5.43 -3.30
CA ASP A 478 29.31 4.14 -2.83
C ASP A 478 30.46 3.14 -2.63
N ARG A 479 30.46 2.51 -1.46
CA ARG A 479 31.43 1.47 -1.06
C ARG A 479 30.74 0.18 -0.63
N ARG A 480 29.42 0.06 -0.83
CA ARG A 480 28.65 -1.14 -0.48
C ARG A 480 28.96 -2.26 -1.47
N SER A 481 29.04 -3.48 -0.95
CA SER A 481 29.38 -4.67 -1.73
C SER A 481 28.51 -4.86 -2.98
N ALA A 482 27.21 -4.55 -2.90
CA ALA A 482 26.30 -4.67 -4.04
C ALA A 482 26.70 -3.77 -5.23
N VAL A 483 26.96 -2.47 -4.98
CA VAL A 483 27.35 -1.54 -6.04
C VAL A 483 28.77 -1.81 -6.52
N LEU A 484 29.70 -2.11 -5.60
CA LEU A 484 31.07 -2.47 -5.96
C LEU A 484 31.13 -3.73 -6.82
N ALA A 485 30.28 -4.72 -6.58
CA ALA A 485 30.18 -5.92 -7.40
C ALA A 485 29.66 -5.59 -8.81
N LEU A 486 28.64 -4.73 -8.95
CA LEU A 486 28.11 -4.32 -10.25
C LEU A 486 29.17 -3.61 -11.11
N VAL A 487 29.86 -2.62 -10.55
CA VAL A 487 30.90 -1.90 -11.30
C VAL A 487 32.13 -2.76 -11.57
N THR A 488 32.49 -3.67 -10.65
CA THR A 488 33.60 -4.63 -10.89
C THR A 488 33.24 -5.55 -12.05
N ALA A 489 32.04 -6.14 -12.05
CA ALA A 489 31.57 -6.99 -13.15
C ALA A 489 31.50 -6.23 -14.50
N ALA A 490 31.11 -4.95 -14.48
CA ALA A 490 31.13 -4.11 -15.68
C ALA A 490 32.57 -3.90 -16.20
N ILE A 491 33.52 -3.59 -15.33
CA ILE A 491 34.93 -3.45 -15.71
C ILE A 491 35.51 -4.77 -16.23
N ASP A 492 35.25 -5.89 -15.55
CA ASP A 492 35.72 -7.21 -15.99
C ASP A 492 35.17 -7.59 -17.38
N ARG A 493 33.92 -7.21 -17.67
CA ARG A 493 33.30 -7.41 -18.98
C ARG A 493 33.96 -6.59 -20.09
N TYR A 494 34.27 -5.31 -19.83
CA TYR A 494 34.83 -4.40 -20.84
C TYR A 494 36.36 -4.49 -20.95
N PHE A 495 37.03 -4.93 -19.89
CA PHE A 495 38.49 -5.03 -19.78
C PHE A 495 38.92 -6.40 -19.22
N PRO A 496 38.63 -7.52 -19.91
CA PRO A 496 38.80 -8.87 -19.38
C PRO A 496 40.25 -9.25 -19.04
N ASN A 497 41.23 -8.52 -19.56
CA ASN A 497 42.65 -8.76 -19.33
C ASN A 497 43.22 -7.94 -18.15
N ILE A 498 42.37 -7.18 -17.44
CA ILE A 498 42.77 -6.40 -16.27
C ILE A 498 42.17 -7.03 -15.03
N THR A 499 43.02 -7.44 -14.07
CA THR A 499 42.55 -7.80 -12.73
C THR A 499 42.17 -6.52 -11.98
N PHE A 500 40.89 -6.37 -11.67
CA PHE A 500 40.36 -5.21 -10.95
C PHE A 500 39.28 -5.63 -9.96
N VAL A 501 39.30 -5.04 -8.78
CA VAL A 501 38.20 -5.12 -7.80
C VAL A 501 37.98 -3.70 -7.30
N ALA A 502 36.78 -3.18 -7.49
CA ALA A 502 36.44 -1.82 -7.08
C ALA A 502 36.40 -1.72 -5.55
N THR A 503 36.96 -0.65 -5.01
CA THR A 503 36.84 -0.31 -3.58
C THR A 503 36.08 0.99 -3.34
N SER A 504 35.82 1.75 -4.41
CA SER A 504 34.97 2.95 -4.41
C SER A 504 34.34 3.16 -5.79
N ALA A 505 33.11 3.66 -5.80
CA ALA A 505 32.43 4.17 -6.98
C ALA A 505 31.76 5.52 -6.66
N PHE A 506 32.27 6.62 -7.22
CA PHE A 506 31.57 7.91 -7.18
C PHE A 506 30.61 7.99 -8.37
N VAL A 507 29.32 8.20 -8.11
CA VAL A 507 28.25 8.25 -9.10
C VAL A 507 27.70 9.66 -9.12
N ALA A 508 27.68 10.30 -10.29
CA ALA A 508 26.94 11.53 -10.56
C ALA A 508 25.81 11.22 -11.55
N SER A 509 24.59 11.63 -11.24
CA SER A 509 23.40 11.35 -12.03
C SER A 509 22.68 12.64 -12.40
N TRP A 510 22.27 12.74 -13.66
CA TRP A 510 21.29 13.70 -14.16
C TRP A 510 20.09 12.85 -14.56
N ASP A 511 18.97 13.00 -13.84
CA ASP A 511 17.78 12.18 -14.02
C ASP A 511 16.59 13.07 -14.39
N SER A 512 16.11 12.89 -15.62
CA SER A 512 14.98 13.63 -16.22
C SER A 512 15.18 15.15 -16.12
N VAL A 513 16.39 15.64 -16.41
CA VAL A 513 16.73 17.07 -16.30
C VAL A 513 16.36 17.78 -17.60
N PRO A 514 15.49 18.81 -17.57
CA PRO A 514 15.05 19.48 -18.78
C PRO A 514 16.15 20.35 -19.39
N TYR A 515 16.12 20.41 -20.72
CA TYR A 515 16.82 21.42 -21.49
C TYR A 515 16.31 22.82 -21.15
N GLN A 516 17.20 23.81 -21.19
CA GLN A 516 16.83 25.19 -20.86
C GLN A 516 15.79 25.77 -21.83
N ASN A 517 15.81 25.37 -23.11
CA ASN A 517 14.82 25.75 -24.11
C ASN A 517 13.48 24.99 -23.98
N GLY A 518 13.41 23.92 -23.18
CA GLY A 518 12.21 23.12 -22.96
C GLY A 518 11.92 22.06 -24.03
N GLU A 519 12.87 21.71 -24.91
CA GLU A 519 12.70 20.72 -25.99
C GLU A 519 12.64 19.26 -25.51
N GLY A 520 12.86 19.03 -24.22
CA GLY A 520 12.80 17.69 -23.62
C GLY A 520 13.66 17.60 -22.38
N GLU A 521 13.93 16.37 -21.97
CA GLU A 521 14.70 16.06 -20.77
C GLU A 521 15.81 15.03 -21.07
N VAL A 522 16.83 15.02 -20.20
CA VAL A 522 17.97 14.11 -20.33
C VAL A 522 18.18 13.30 -19.06
N THR A 523 18.55 12.03 -19.25
CA THR A 523 18.90 11.09 -18.19
C THR A 523 20.22 10.40 -18.50
N PHE A 524 21.23 10.60 -17.66
CA PHE A 524 22.55 9.94 -17.77
C PHE A 524 23.29 9.90 -16.43
N GLN A 525 24.29 9.01 -16.33
CA GLN A 525 25.20 8.90 -15.19
C GLN A 525 26.66 8.91 -15.62
N VAL A 526 27.53 9.45 -14.76
CA VAL A 526 28.97 9.22 -14.77
C VAL A 526 29.38 8.52 -13.49
N VAL A 527 30.18 7.46 -13.65
CA VAL A 527 30.72 6.68 -12.54
C VAL A 527 32.25 6.72 -12.58
N LEU A 528 32.84 7.29 -11.54
CA LEU A 528 34.28 7.23 -11.27
C LEU A 528 34.55 5.99 -10.41
N VAL A 529 34.99 4.91 -11.04
CA VAL A 529 35.28 3.63 -10.35
C VAL A 529 36.75 3.58 -10.02
N SER A 530 37.12 3.24 -8.78
CA SER A 530 38.52 3.15 -8.41
C SER A 530 38.84 2.06 -7.39
N ASN A 531 40.11 1.63 -7.42
CA ASN A 531 40.78 1.00 -6.30
C ASN A 531 42.08 1.73 -5.98
N THR A 532 42.89 1.19 -5.08
CA THR A 532 44.16 1.81 -4.67
C THR A 532 45.16 1.99 -5.82
N HIS A 533 45.00 1.26 -6.93
CA HIS A 533 45.95 1.23 -8.05
C HIS A 533 45.39 1.85 -9.33
N ARG A 534 44.14 1.52 -9.69
CA ARG A 534 43.52 1.81 -10.99
C ARG A 534 42.21 2.57 -10.84
N SER A 535 41.88 3.32 -11.88
CA SER A 535 40.67 4.13 -11.99
C SER A 535 40.07 3.96 -13.38
N PHE A 536 38.74 3.95 -13.45
CA PHE A 536 37.96 3.83 -14.67
C PHE A 536 36.80 4.83 -14.63
N ILE A 537 36.33 5.24 -15.81
CA ILE A 537 35.14 6.07 -15.97
C ILE A 537 34.13 5.24 -16.74
N LEU A 538 32.92 5.10 -16.20
CA LEU A 538 31.76 4.57 -16.91
C LEU A 538 30.79 5.71 -17.18
N ILE A 539 30.26 5.77 -18.40
CA ILE A 539 29.22 6.74 -18.78
C ILE A 539 28.00 5.93 -19.21
N ASN A 540 26.88 6.15 -18.54
CA ASN A 540 25.63 5.45 -18.81
C ASN A 540 24.61 6.45 -19.34
N TYR A 541 24.13 6.26 -20.56
CA TYR A 541 23.07 7.06 -21.16
C TYR A 541 21.73 6.36 -21.02
N GLY A 542 20.73 7.10 -20.56
CA GLY A 542 19.33 6.73 -20.56
C GLY A 542 18.63 7.45 -21.70
N ASP A 543 17.44 7.97 -21.42
CA ASP A 543 16.72 8.78 -22.40
C ASP A 543 17.37 10.15 -22.53
N ILE A 544 17.79 10.49 -23.74
CA ILE A 544 18.34 11.80 -24.12
C ILE A 544 17.43 12.34 -25.22
N ALA A 545 16.59 13.32 -24.88
CA ALA A 545 15.72 13.95 -25.86
C ALA A 545 16.53 14.66 -26.95
N GLU A 546 16.00 14.72 -28.17
CA GLU A 546 16.60 15.48 -29.27
C GLU A 546 16.55 16.98 -28.95
N THR A 547 17.58 17.73 -29.35
CA THR A 547 17.64 19.17 -29.11
C THR A 547 18.45 19.90 -30.19
N GLU A 548 18.10 21.17 -30.43
CA GLU A 548 18.90 22.09 -31.23
C GLU A 548 19.96 22.86 -30.41
N GLN A 549 20.03 22.65 -29.08
CA GLN A 549 21.05 23.28 -28.25
C GLN A 549 22.46 22.78 -28.58
N MET A 550 23.46 23.65 -28.42
CA MET A 550 24.85 23.23 -28.53
C MET A 550 25.20 22.27 -27.39
N TRP A 551 25.72 21.09 -27.74
CA TRP A 551 26.13 20.07 -26.79
C TRP A 551 27.50 19.48 -27.14
N GLN A 552 28.16 18.87 -26.15
CA GLN A 552 29.41 18.14 -26.37
C GLN A 552 29.55 16.92 -25.46
N VAL A 553 30.21 15.88 -25.96
CA VAL A 553 30.63 14.68 -25.21
C VAL A 553 32.14 14.55 -25.29
N SER A 554 32.86 14.56 -24.17
CA SER A 554 34.33 14.41 -24.15
C SER A 554 34.93 14.03 -22.79
N GLY A 555 36.17 13.54 -22.82
CA GLY A 555 37.11 13.57 -21.69
C GLY A 555 38.44 14.11 -22.20
N ASP A 556 38.82 15.32 -21.79
CA ASP A 556 39.98 16.01 -22.35
C ASP A 556 41.17 16.01 -21.37
N ARG A 557 42.37 16.04 -21.96
CA ARG A 557 43.66 16.24 -21.30
C ARG A 557 44.24 17.53 -21.87
N SER A 558 44.08 18.64 -21.14
CA SER A 558 44.79 19.87 -21.51
C SER A 558 46.30 19.67 -21.33
N PHE A 559 47.06 19.85 -22.41
CA PHE A 559 48.53 19.81 -22.45
C PHE A 559 49.18 20.91 -21.62
#